data_AF-A0A1M6S0R5-F1
#
_entry.id   AF-A0A1M6S0R5-F1
#
_cell.length_a   1.000
_cell.length_b   1.000
_cell.length_c   1.000
_cell.angle_alpha   90.00
_cell.angle_beta   90.00
_cell.angle_gamma   90.00
#
_symmetry.space_group_name_H-M   'P 1'
#
loop_
_entity.id
_entity.type
_entity.pdbx_description
1 polymer ?
#
loop_
_entity_poly.entity_id
_entity_poly.type
_entity_poly.pdbx_seq_one_letter_code
_entity_poly.pdbx_strand_id
1 'polypeptide(L)' 'MKVIKTEEAVGKVIAHDITEIVPGVFKGVGFKKGHIIQPEDVEKLLRLGKEHIYVFELDKDNIHEDDAAVAL' A
#
# COMPACT_ATOMS: atom_id res chain seq x y z
N MET A 1 -5.20 -13.52 -3.58
CA MET A 1 -4.25 -12.39 -3.65
C MET A 1 -4.48 -11.72 -4.97
N LYS A 2 -4.53 -10.39 -5.00
CA LYS A 2 -4.82 -9.62 -6.21
C LYS A 2 -3.72 -8.59 -6.42
N VAL A 3 -3.33 -8.39 -7.67
CA VAL A 3 -2.48 -7.26 -8.07
C VAL A 3 -3.40 -6.12 -8.44
N ILE A 4 -3.19 -4.97 -7.80
CA ILE A 4 -3.92 -3.74 -8.09
C ILE A 4 -2.93 -2.60 -8.23
N LYS A 5 -3.38 -1.48 -8.81
CA LYS A 5 -2.60 -0.25 -8.82
C LYS A 5 -2.39 0.23 -7.39
N THR A 6 -1.20 0.71 -7.08
CA THR A 6 -0.85 1.19 -5.73
C THR A 6 -1.75 2.34 -5.28
N GLU A 7 -2.17 3.20 -6.21
CA GLU A 7 -3.10 4.30 -5.94
C GLU A 7 -4.51 3.81 -5.52
N GLU A 8 -4.91 2.63 -5.98
CA GLU A 8 -6.20 2.00 -5.65
C GLU A 8 -6.11 1.08 -4.42
N ALA A 9 -4.92 0.96 -3.84
CA ALA A 9 -4.63 -0.02 -2.80
C ALA A 9 -4.90 0.46 -1.38
N VAL A 10 -5.28 1.72 -1.20
CA VAL A 10 -5.64 2.28 0.11
C VAL A 10 -6.74 1.44 0.79
N GLY A 11 -6.54 1.13 2.07
CA GLY A 11 -7.44 0.28 2.86
C GLY A 11 -7.32 -1.23 2.60
N LYS A 12 -6.45 -1.66 1.68
CA LYS A 12 -6.13 -3.08 1.41
C LYS A 12 -4.91 -3.53 2.22
N VAL A 13 -4.77 -4.84 2.39
CA VAL A 13 -3.70 -5.44 3.20
C VAL A 13 -2.57 -5.93 2.31
N ILE A 14 -1.33 -5.53 2.59
CA ILE A 14 -0.15 -5.97 1.86
C ILE A 14 0.08 -7.49 2.03
N ALA A 15 0.29 -8.17 0.91
CA ALA A 15 0.43 -9.63 0.88
C ALA A 15 1.83 -10.17 1.25
N HIS A 16 2.87 -9.33 1.21
CA HIS A 16 4.28 -9.70 1.41
C HIS A 16 5.10 -8.53 1.97
N ASP A 17 6.27 -8.80 2.55
CA ASP A 17 7.18 -7.73 2.99
C ASP A 17 7.76 -6.98 1.79
N ILE A 18 7.80 -5.66 1.86
CA ILE A 18 8.42 -4.78 0.85
C ILE A 18 9.69 -4.19 1.45
N THR A 19 10.81 -4.48 0.81
CA THR A 19 12.11 -3.91 1.19
C THR A 19 12.24 -2.52 0.59
N GLU A 20 12.61 -1.57 1.44
CA GLU A 20 13.03 -0.24 1.05
C GLU A 20 14.56 -0.19 0.94
N ILE A 21 15.03 0.40 -0.14
CA ILE A 21 16.45 0.60 -0.42
C ILE A 21 16.66 2.07 -0.76
N VAL A 22 17.33 2.79 0.12
CA VAL A 22 17.83 4.14 -0.12
C VAL A 22 19.35 4.03 -0.31
N PRO A 23 19.87 4.17 -1.55
CA PRO A 23 21.28 3.98 -1.85
C PRO A 23 22.18 4.83 -0.94
N GLY A 24 23.14 4.18 -0.25
CA GLY A 24 24.09 4.85 0.64
C GLY A 24 23.52 5.31 1.99
N VAL A 25 22.22 5.11 2.26
CA VAL A 25 21.57 5.60 3.49
C VAL A 25 20.90 4.47 4.28
N PHE A 26 20.07 3.64 3.63
CA PHE A 26 19.23 2.68 4.32
C PHE A 26 18.88 1.45 3.46
N LYS A 27 18.82 0.27 4.10
CA LYS A 27 18.28 -0.95 3.51
C LYS A 27 17.57 -1.75 4.58
N GLY A 28 16.26 -1.90 4.46
CA GLY A 28 15.44 -2.57 5.46
C GLY A 28 14.00 -2.81 5.00
N VAL A 29 13.18 -3.37 5.87
CA VAL A 29 11.75 -3.58 5.58
C VAL A 29 11.03 -2.22 5.67
N GLY A 30 10.57 -1.72 4.53
CA GLY A 30 9.77 -0.49 4.46
C GLY A 30 8.29 -0.74 4.74
N PHE A 31 7.78 -1.90 4.31
CA PHE A 31 6.42 -2.35 4.62
C PHE A 31 6.41 -3.83 5.00
N LYS A 32 5.62 -4.17 6.02
CA LYS A 32 5.44 -5.58 6.44
C LYS A 32 4.18 -6.18 5.83
N LYS A 33 4.22 -7.48 5.58
CA LYS A 33 3.03 -8.30 5.30
C LYS A 33 2.00 -8.08 6.42
N GLY A 34 0.74 -7.90 6.03
CA GLY A 34 -0.35 -7.62 6.97
C GLY A 34 -0.56 -6.13 7.25
N HIS A 35 0.31 -5.25 6.75
CA HIS A 35 0.12 -3.80 6.82
C HIS A 35 -1.10 -3.37 6.00
N ILE A 36 -1.94 -2.49 6.55
CA ILE A 36 -3.06 -1.86 5.84
C ILE A 36 -2.54 -0.58 5.21
N ILE A 37 -2.60 -0.50 3.88
CA ILE A 37 -2.10 0.64 3.10
C ILE A 37 -2.91 1.88 3.46
N GLN A 38 -2.22 2.92 3.92
CA GLN A 38 -2.77 4.25 4.18
C GLN A 38 -2.55 5.17 2.96
N PRO A 39 -3.27 6.29 2.83
CA PRO A 39 -3.05 7.25 1.75
C PRO A 39 -1.60 7.73 1.65
N GLU A 40 -0.91 7.96 2.78
CA GLU A 40 0.47 8.44 2.80
C GLU A 40 1.49 7.38 2.36
N ASP A 41 1.09 6.10 2.39
CA ASP A 41 1.92 4.99 1.94
C ASP A 41 2.00 4.91 0.42
N VAL A 42 0.99 5.42 -0.29
CA VAL A 42 0.93 5.40 -1.76
C VAL A 42 2.15 6.08 -2.36
N GLU A 43 2.47 7.29 -1.90
CA GLU A 43 3.63 8.03 -2.40
C GLU A 43 4.94 7.27 -2.14
N LYS A 44 5.10 6.69 -0.95
CA LYS A 44 6.30 5.90 -0.60
C LYS A 44 6.41 4.66 -1.47
N LEU A 45 5.33 3.90 -1.64
CA LEU A 45 5.29 2.70 -2.48
C LEU A 45 5.64 3.04 -3.94
N LEU A 46 5.11 4.13 -4.48
CA LEU A 46 5.45 4.61 -5.82
C LEU A 46 6.93 5.02 -5.93
N ARG A 47 7.48 5.72 -4.93
CA ARG A 47 8.93 6.05 -4.87
C ARG A 47 9.82 4.81 -4.82
N LEU A 48 9.32 3.70 -4.26
CA LEU A 48 9.99 2.39 -4.28
C LEU A 48 9.85 1.65 -5.62
N GLY A 49 9.21 2.27 -6.64
CA GLY A 49 8.95 1.65 -7.93
C GLY A 49 7.85 0.60 -7.91
N LYS A 50 6.98 0.61 -6.89
CA LYS A 50 5.81 -0.26 -6.80
C LYS A 50 4.60 0.44 -7.39
N GLU A 51 4.49 0.46 -8.72
CA GLU A 51 3.29 0.93 -9.41
C GLU A 51 2.09 0.00 -9.20
N HIS A 52 2.38 -1.29 -8.99
CA HIS A 52 1.40 -2.31 -8.67
C HIS A 52 1.83 -3.09 -7.42
N ILE A 53 0.86 -3.43 -6.57
CA ILE A 53 1.09 -4.11 -5.31
C ILE A 53 0.18 -5.33 -5.16
N TYR A 54 0.73 -6.41 -4.61
CA TYR A 54 -0.04 -7.59 -4.24
C TYR A 54 -0.72 -7.34 -2.90
N VAL A 55 -2.05 -7.41 -2.89
CA VAL A 55 -2.87 -7.29 -1.69
C VAL A 55 -3.63 -8.57 -1.42
N PHE A 56 -3.98 -8.79 -0.15
CA PHE A 56 -5.02 -9.71 0.20
C PHE A 56 -6.38 -9.11 -0.19
N GLU A 57 -7.17 -9.87 -0.93
CA GLU A 57 -8.61 -9.61 -1.02
C GLU A 57 -9.19 -9.96 0.35
N LEU A 58 -9.44 -8.93 1.14
CA LEU A 58 -10.51 -9.01 2.11
C LEU A 58 -11.77 -8.74 1.29
N ASP A 59 -12.67 -9.72 1.18
CA ASP A 59 -14.03 -9.56 0.68
C ASP A 59 -14.73 -8.47 1.53
N LYS A 60 -14.49 -7.22 1.15
CA LYS A 60 -15.06 -6.01 1.76
C LYS A 60 -16.04 -5.40 0.77
N ASP A 61 -17.12 -6.13 0.49
CA ASP A 61 -18.43 -5.54 0.13
C ASP A 61 -18.99 -4.65 1.27
N ASN A 62 -18.21 -4.37 2.32
CA ASN A 62 -18.46 -3.35 3.32
C ASN A 62 -17.42 -2.22 3.17
N ILE A 63 -17.62 -1.38 2.15
CA ILE A 63 -17.18 0.01 2.22
C ILE A 63 -17.96 0.63 3.39
N HIS A 64 -17.25 1.05 4.44
CA HIS A 64 -17.81 2.05 5.35
C HIS A 64 -17.59 3.41 4.68
N GLU A 65 -18.66 4.20 4.60
CA GLU A 65 -18.82 5.45 3.85
C GLU A 65 -17.94 6.65 4.30
N ASP A 66 -16.87 6.49 5.09
CA ASP A 66 -16.40 7.61 5.92
C ASP A 66 -14.98 8.17 5.68
N ASP A 67 -14.32 7.96 4.54
CA ASP A 67 -13.04 8.67 4.26
C ASP A 67 -12.90 9.21 2.82
N ALA A 68 -14.02 9.60 2.20
CA ALA A 68 -14.03 10.42 0.99
C ALA A 68 -13.73 11.91 1.28
N ALA A 69 -12.72 12.19 2.11
CA ALA A 69 -12.44 13.55 2.57
C ALA A 69 -10.94 13.87 2.57
N VAL A 70 -10.31 13.98 1.40
CA VAL A 70 -9.36 15.08 1.07
C VAL A 70 -9.16 15.11 -0.46
N ALA A 71 -9.85 16.02 -1.15
CA ALA A 71 -9.27 16.92 -2.16
C ALA A 71 -10.38 17.88 -2.63
N LEU A 72 -10.16 19.16 -2.30
CA LEU A 72 -10.96 20.33 -2.69
C LEU A 72 -11.09 20.50 -4.20
#